data_AF-A0A7S1UVF7-F1
#
_entry.id   AF-A0A7S1UVF7-F1
#
_cell.length_a   1.000
_cell.length_b   1.000
_cell.length_c   1.000
_cell.angle_alpha   90.00
_cell.angle_beta   90.00
_cell.angle_gamma   90.00
#
_symmetry.space_group_name_H-M   'P 1'
#
loop_
_entity.id
_entity.type
_entity.pdbx_description
1 polymer ?
#
loop_
_entity_poly.entity_id
_entity_poly.type
_entity_poly.pdbx_seq_one_letter_code
_entity_poly.pdbx_strand_id
1 'polypeptide(L)'
;HIGQYLRESIAEAFNYTYPGQSKRGVTVEDIVYRIGRLNDIGFVWDPLEEQWKEKYDRLVAFQKDHNSTLVPRDYDADPELGNWVQQQRDMYGEFASIVDAEELKESIRRAKTGLTVEAIVSRITRLNDVGFVWDPLVEHWMESYTKLIAYKMEFNSTLVPFNYDAEPGLGPWVTIQRVSKRRRTLSKEQIRHL
;
A
#
# COMPACT_ATOMS: atom_id res chain seq x y z
N HIS A 1 1.77 20.61 -27.62
CA HIS A 1 1.12 21.01 -26.36
C HIS A 1 1.97 20.64 -25.13
N ILE A 2 2.40 19.38 -24.97
CA ILE A 2 3.27 18.95 -23.85
C ILE A 2 4.60 19.75 -23.76
N GLY A 3 5.22 20.08 -24.90
CA GLY A 3 6.47 20.83 -24.94
C GLY A 3 6.37 22.30 -24.50
N GLN A 4 5.17 22.90 -24.50
CA GLN A 4 4.96 24.26 -24.00
C GLN A 4 4.76 24.25 -22.48
N TYR A 5 3.96 23.30 -21.99
CA TYR A 5 3.75 23.08 -20.55
C TYR A 5 5.06 22.77 -19.80
N LEU A 6 5.93 21.91 -20.37
CA LEU A 6 7.24 21.63 -19.80
C LEU A 6 8.15 22.87 -19.79
N ARG A 7 8.10 23.72 -20.82
CA ARG A 7 8.89 24.96 -20.86
C ARG A 7 8.45 25.95 -19.79
N GLU A 8 7.14 26.14 -19.64
CA GLU A 8 6.54 27.06 -18.67
C GLU A 8 6.80 26.59 -17.23
N SER A 9 6.61 25.30 -16.94
CA SER A 9 6.86 24.71 -15.61
C SER A 9 8.35 24.75 -15.22
N ILE A 10 9.27 24.48 -16.16
CA ILE A 10 10.71 24.56 -15.90
C ILE A 10 11.16 26.01 -15.71
N ALA A 11 10.64 26.95 -16.50
CA ALA A 11 10.95 28.38 -16.37
C ALA A 11 10.47 28.94 -15.03
N GLU A 12 9.28 28.53 -14.56
CA GLU A 12 8.72 28.91 -13.27
C GLU A 12 9.56 28.37 -12.10
N ALA A 13 9.95 27.09 -12.15
CA ALA A 13 10.83 26.48 -11.14
C ALA A 13 12.21 27.17 -11.08
N PHE A 14 12.76 27.60 -12.22
CA PHE A 14 14.05 28.29 -12.27
C PHE A 14 13.98 29.75 -11.78
N ASN A 15 12.92 30.48 -12.13
CA ASN A 15 12.69 31.84 -11.63
C ASN A 15 12.55 31.88 -10.10
N TYR A 16 12.00 30.82 -9.50
CA TYR A 16 11.89 30.69 -8.04
C TYR A 16 13.22 30.34 -7.35
N THR A 17 14.09 29.57 -8.00
CA THR A 17 15.27 28.99 -7.35
C THR A 17 16.52 29.88 -7.48
N TYR A 18 16.63 30.71 -8.53
CA TYR A 18 17.81 31.56 -8.75
C TYR A 18 17.47 32.91 -9.40
N PRO A 19 16.98 33.91 -8.64
CA PRO A 19 16.92 35.28 -9.13
C PRO A 19 18.34 35.86 -9.13
N GLY A 20 19.07 35.64 -10.22
CA GLY A 20 20.38 36.24 -10.46
C GLY A 20 21.53 35.24 -10.56
N GLN A 21 22.11 35.22 -11.76
CA GLN A 21 23.41 34.68 -12.13
C GLN A 21 23.57 33.15 -12.17
N SER A 22 23.34 32.60 -13.36
CA SER A 22 23.88 31.32 -13.81
C SER A 22 25.39 31.25 -13.56
N LYS A 23 25.83 30.34 -12.67
CA LYS A 23 27.21 29.88 -12.66
C LYS A 23 27.44 29.06 -13.92
N ARG A 24 28.10 29.67 -14.91
CA ARG A 24 28.47 29.16 -16.25
C ARG A 24 27.29 29.02 -17.22
N GLY A 25 26.97 30.10 -17.94
CA GLY A 25 26.38 30.15 -19.30
C GLY A 25 25.36 29.11 -19.81
N VAL A 26 24.72 28.29 -18.99
CA VAL A 26 23.74 27.28 -19.40
C VAL A 26 22.37 27.94 -19.45
N THR A 27 21.70 27.88 -20.61
CA THR A 27 20.36 28.46 -20.78
C THR A 27 19.27 27.45 -20.44
N VAL A 28 18.01 27.93 -20.32
CA VAL A 28 16.85 27.04 -20.13
C VAL A 28 16.67 26.14 -21.35
N GLU A 29 16.96 26.63 -22.56
CA GLU A 29 16.91 25.85 -23.79
C GLU A 29 17.88 24.66 -23.76
N ASP A 30 19.11 24.86 -23.25
CA ASP A 30 20.09 23.78 -23.10
C ASP A 30 19.59 22.68 -22.16
N ILE A 31 18.92 23.06 -21.07
CA ILE A 31 18.38 22.10 -20.08
C ILE A 31 17.21 21.32 -20.69
N VAL A 32 16.26 22.01 -21.34
CA VAL A 32 15.13 21.37 -22.02
C VAL A 32 15.62 20.41 -23.10
N TYR A 33 16.64 20.80 -23.87
CA TYR A 33 17.27 19.94 -24.86
C TYR A 33 17.90 18.70 -24.23
N ARG A 34 18.69 18.85 -23.15
CA ARG A 34 19.33 17.71 -22.45
C ARG A 34 18.28 16.76 -21.86
N ILE A 35 17.25 17.27 -21.21
CA ILE A 35 16.13 16.47 -20.69
C ILE A 35 15.45 15.73 -21.84
N GLY A 36 15.19 16.39 -22.97
CA GLY A 36 14.63 15.75 -24.16
C GLY A 36 15.48 14.58 -24.65
N ARG A 37 16.80 14.76 -24.78
CA ARG A 37 17.73 13.70 -25.21
C ARG A 37 17.78 12.52 -24.23
N LEU A 38 17.65 12.77 -22.93
CA LEU A 38 17.57 11.72 -21.92
C LEU A 38 16.22 10.99 -21.98
N ASN A 39 15.12 11.70 -22.20
CA ASN A 39 13.80 11.10 -22.38
C ASN A 39 13.73 10.24 -23.65
N ASP A 40 14.35 10.67 -24.76
CA ASP A 40 14.40 9.94 -26.03
C ASP A 40 15.01 8.53 -25.89
N ILE A 41 15.87 8.33 -24.89
CA ILE A 41 16.51 7.03 -24.61
C ILE A 41 15.89 6.31 -23.41
N GLY A 42 14.76 6.80 -22.88
CA GLY A 42 14.08 6.21 -21.73
C GLY A 42 14.86 6.32 -20.42
N PHE A 43 15.58 7.43 -20.21
CA PHE A 43 16.33 7.65 -18.98
C PHE A 43 15.42 7.58 -17.75
N VAL A 44 15.78 6.73 -16.80
CA VAL A 44 15.05 6.55 -15.53
C VAL A 44 15.45 7.67 -14.57
N TRP A 45 14.55 8.63 -14.40
CA TRP A 45 14.75 9.78 -13.50
C TRP A 45 14.57 9.41 -12.03
N ASP A 46 13.74 8.41 -11.74
CA ASP A 46 13.50 7.89 -10.40
C ASP A 46 13.65 6.36 -10.38
N PRO A 47 14.87 5.85 -10.13
CA PRO A 47 15.13 4.42 -10.05
C PRO A 47 14.35 3.71 -8.93
N LEU A 48 13.99 4.43 -7.86
CA LEU A 48 13.25 3.86 -6.73
C LEU A 48 11.78 3.67 -7.09
N GLU A 49 11.19 4.59 -7.86
CA GLU A 49 9.85 4.43 -8.40
C GLU A 49 9.78 3.29 -9.43
N GLU A 50 10.80 3.13 -10.27
CA GLU A 50 10.82 2.00 -11.22
C GLU A 50 10.93 0.65 -10.50
N GLN A 51 11.78 0.54 -9.46
CA GLN A 51 11.84 -0.65 -8.61
C GLN A 51 10.51 -0.95 -7.91
N TRP A 52 9.83 0.10 -7.41
CA TRP A 52 8.52 -0.05 -6.80
C TRP A 52 7.50 -0.56 -7.82
N LYS A 53 7.49 0.01 -9.02
CA LYS A 53 6.61 -0.39 -10.12
C LYS A 53 6.83 -1.85 -10.52
N GLU A 54 8.08 -2.30 -10.60
CA GLU A 54 8.38 -3.70 -10.90
C GLU A 54 7.77 -4.64 -9.85
N LYS A 55 7.92 -4.34 -8.56
CA LYS A 55 7.32 -5.14 -7.47
C LYS A 55 5.79 -5.08 -7.49
N TYR A 56 5.23 -3.92 -7.79
CA TYR A 56 3.79 -3.76 -7.99
C TYR A 56 3.28 -4.64 -9.15
N ASP A 57 3.98 -4.68 -10.28
CA ASP A 57 3.60 -5.53 -11.42
C ASP A 57 3.65 -7.02 -11.04
N ARG A 58 4.63 -7.44 -10.21
CA ARG A 58 4.67 -8.81 -9.64
C ARG A 58 3.51 -9.10 -8.69
N LEU A 59 3.12 -8.15 -7.85
CA LEU A 59 1.93 -8.27 -6.99
C LEU A 59 0.65 -8.44 -7.83
N VAL A 60 0.51 -7.68 -8.92
CA VAL A 60 -0.63 -7.80 -9.84
C VAL A 60 -0.67 -9.18 -10.49
N ALA A 61 0.48 -9.75 -10.86
CA ALA A 61 0.56 -11.11 -11.36
C ALA A 61 0.11 -12.13 -10.29
N PHE A 62 0.64 -12.01 -9.07
CA PHE A 62 0.23 -12.84 -7.94
C PHE A 62 -1.29 -12.77 -7.70
N GLN A 63 -1.86 -11.56 -7.74
CA GLN A 63 -3.30 -11.32 -7.57
C GLN A 63 -4.14 -12.00 -8.64
N LYS A 64 -3.69 -12.03 -9.89
CA LYS A 64 -4.38 -12.74 -10.98
C LYS A 64 -4.32 -14.25 -10.79
N ASP A 65 -3.18 -14.77 -10.34
CA ASP A 65 -2.96 -16.21 -10.20
C ASP A 65 -3.68 -16.80 -8.97
N HIS A 66 -3.74 -16.04 -7.88
CA HIS A 66 -4.26 -16.51 -6.58
C HIS A 66 -5.62 -15.90 -6.22
N ASN A 67 -6.12 -14.94 -7.01
CA ASN A 67 -7.29 -14.13 -6.70
C ASN A 67 -7.21 -13.48 -5.30
N SER A 68 -6.00 -13.10 -4.89
CA SER A 68 -5.71 -12.55 -3.56
C SER A 68 -4.40 -11.77 -3.59
N THR A 69 -4.27 -10.76 -2.73
CA THR A 69 -2.99 -10.06 -2.48
C THR A 69 -2.32 -10.51 -1.18
N LEU A 70 -2.80 -11.59 -0.56
CA LEU A 70 -2.23 -12.15 0.68
C LEU A 70 -0.95 -12.93 0.39
N VAL A 71 0.08 -12.23 -0.07
CA VAL A 71 1.41 -12.82 -0.26
C VAL A 71 1.99 -13.19 1.12
N PRO A 72 2.40 -14.46 1.33
CA PRO A 72 3.09 -14.87 2.55
C PRO A 72 4.42 -14.12 2.71
N ARG A 73 4.84 -13.88 3.97
CA ARG A 73 6.16 -13.29 4.23
C ARG A 73 7.29 -14.17 3.69
N ASP A 74 7.18 -15.47 3.93
CA ASP A 74 8.14 -16.49 3.50
C ASP A 74 7.69 -17.11 2.16
N TYR A 75 7.34 -16.27 1.18
CA TYR A 75 6.88 -16.74 -0.12
C TYR A 75 8.04 -17.29 -0.95
N ASP A 76 8.22 -18.61 -0.93
CA ASP A 76 9.38 -19.29 -1.54
C ASP A 76 9.56 -19.00 -3.04
N ALA A 77 8.46 -18.79 -3.79
CA ALA A 77 8.52 -18.54 -5.23
C ALA A 77 9.01 -17.12 -5.57
N ASP A 78 8.77 -16.13 -4.70
CA ASP A 78 9.35 -14.79 -4.81
C ASP A 78 9.54 -14.18 -3.39
N PRO A 79 10.66 -14.51 -2.72
CA PRO A 79 10.92 -14.02 -1.36
C PRO A 79 11.05 -12.50 -1.29
N GLU A 80 11.46 -11.85 -2.39
CA GLU A 80 11.56 -10.41 -2.45
C GLU A 80 10.18 -9.75 -2.48
N LEU A 81 9.21 -10.35 -3.18
CA LEU A 81 7.83 -9.89 -3.18
C LEU A 81 7.20 -10.02 -1.78
N GLY A 82 7.40 -11.15 -1.10
CA GLY A 82 6.90 -11.35 0.27
C GLY A 82 7.41 -10.29 1.25
N ASN A 83 8.71 -9.99 1.18
CA ASN A 83 9.32 -8.92 1.97
C ASN A 83 8.79 -7.52 1.59
N TRP A 84 8.68 -7.24 0.29
CA TRP A 84 8.18 -5.95 -0.19
C TRP A 84 6.72 -5.68 0.23
N VAL A 85 5.86 -6.71 0.15
CA VAL A 85 4.47 -6.64 0.62
C VAL A 85 4.42 -6.34 2.12
N GLN A 86 5.26 -6.99 2.91
CA GLN A 86 5.34 -6.70 4.35
C GLN A 86 5.76 -5.25 4.61
N GLN A 87 6.75 -4.74 3.88
CA GLN A 87 7.17 -3.34 3.99
C GLN A 87 6.04 -2.36 3.67
N GLN A 88 5.18 -2.66 2.67
CA GLN A 88 4.04 -1.80 2.37
C GLN A 88 3.06 -1.74 3.54
N ARG A 89 2.77 -2.89 4.18
CA ARG A 89 1.89 -2.97 5.36
C ARG A 89 2.46 -2.19 6.55
N ASP A 90 3.75 -2.37 6.83
CA ASP A 90 4.42 -1.67 7.94
C ASP A 90 4.40 -0.15 7.72
N MET A 91 4.74 0.28 6.51
CA MET A 91 4.72 1.70 6.11
C MET A 91 3.32 2.31 6.21
N TYR A 92 2.28 1.58 5.77
CA TYR A 92 0.91 2.04 5.92
C TYR A 92 0.46 2.11 7.38
N GLY A 93 0.86 1.15 8.22
CA GLY A 93 0.58 1.21 9.66
C GLY A 93 1.18 2.45 10.34
N GLU A 94 2.40 2.82 9.96
CA GLU A 94 3.04 4.06 10.42
C GLU A 94 2.23 5.29 9.98
N PHE A 95 1.92 5.40 8.68
CA PHE A 95 1.26 6.60 8.14
C PHE A 95 -0.23 6.70 8.46
N ALA A 96 -0.97 5.59 8.50
CA ALA A 96 -2.41 5.58 8.79
C ALA A 96 -2.72 6.03 10.22
N SER A 97 -1.74 5.96 11.12
CA SER A 97 -1.85 6.48 12.48
C SER A 97 -1.75 8.02 12.56
N ILE A 98 -1.25 8.65 11.49
CA ILE A 98 -0.97 10.08 11.44
C ILE A 98 -2.16 10.83 10.81
N VAL A 99 -2.86 11.61 11.63
CA VAL A 99 -4.01 12.42 11.18
C VAL A 99 -3.62 13.85 10.77
N ASP A 100 -2.40 14.27 11.09
CA ASP A 100 -1.90 15.62 10.82
C ASP A 100 -0.93 15.63 9.63
N ALA A 101 -1.18 16.55 8.69
CA ALA A 101 -0.42 16.61 7.44
C ALA A 101 1.04 17.05 7.62
N GLU A 102 1.34 17.87 8.65
CA GLU A 102 2.73 18.28 8.94
C GLU A 102 3.49 17.18 9.66
N GLU A 103 2.86 16.46 10.59
CA GLU A 103 3.45 15.27 11.21
C GLU A 103 3.71 14.18 10.17
N LEU A 104 2.83 14.02 9.17
CA LEU A 104 3.05 13.07 8.08
C LEU A 104 4.28 13.45 7.25
N LYS A 105 4.42 14.73 6.87
CA LYS A 105 5.61 15.23 6.17
C LYS A 105 6.88 15.02 7.00
N GLU A 106 6.81 15.26 8.31
CA GLU A 106 7.97 15.12 9.19
C GLU A 106 8.34 13.65 9.45
N SER A 107 7.35 12.74 9.53
CA SER A 107 7.59 11.29 9.55
C SER A 107 8.27 10.84 8.26
N ILE A 108 7.78 11.26 7.09
CA ILE A 108 8.40 10.94 5.78
C ILE A 108 9.85 11.45 5.72
N ARG A 109 10.11 12.69 6.18
CA ARG A 109 11.46 13.25 6.26
C ARG A 109 12.36 12.43 7.19
N ARG A 110 11.87 12.03 8.37
CA ARG A 110 12.61 11.23 9.35
C ARG A 110 12.93 9.83 8.83
N ALA A 111 12.00 9.21 8.12
CA ALA A 111 12.17 7.89 7.51
C ALA A 111 13.20 7.90 6.36
N LYS A 112 13.60 9.08 5.86
CA LYS A 112 14.60 9.27 4.80
C LYS A 112 14.33 8.41 3.56
N THR A 113 13.06 8.19 3.24
CA THR A 113 12.64 7.33 2.13
C THR A 113 12.91 7.96 0.77
N GLY A 114 13.13 9.28 0.71
CA GLY A 114 13.28 10.03 -0.54
C GLY A 114 11.97 10.22 -1.29
N LEU A 115 10.82 9.80 -0.72
CA LEU A 115 9.50 9.90 -1.34
C LEU A 115 8.82 11.23 -1.02
N THR A 116 8.05 11.74 -1.98
CA THR A 116 7.12 12.85 -1.72
C THR A 116 5.80 12.31 -1.17
N VAL A 117 5.00 13.20 -0.55
CA VAL A 117 3.65 12.84 -0.07
C VAL A 117 2.79 12.35 -1.24
N GLU A 118 2.89 13.01 -2.39
CA GLU A 118 2.15 12.67 -3.60
C GLU A 118 2.50 11.27 -4.11
N ALA A 119 3.79 10.90 -4.08
CA ALA A 119 4.24 9.56 -4.46
C ALA A 119 3.66 8.49 -3.52
N ILE A 120 3.66 8.74 -2.21
CA ILE A 120 3.08 7.81 -1.22
C ILE A 120 1.58 7.64 -1.45
N VAL A 121 0.85 8.74 -1.62
CA VAL A 121 -0.60 8.70 -1.90
C VAL A 121 -0.87 7.91 -3.19
N SER A 122 -0.12 8.18 -4.27
CA SER A 122 -0.22 7.45 -5.53
C SER A 122 -0.01 5.94 -5.36
N ARG A 123 1.01 5.54 -4.59
CA ARG A 123 1.31 4.13 -4.30
C ARG A 123 0.19 3.46 -3.50
N ILE A 124 -0.35 4.12 -2.49
CA ILE A 124 -1.48 3.63 -1.70
C ILE A 124 -2.72 3.47 -2.59
N THR A 125 -3.02 4.44 -3.45
CA THR A 125 -4.15 4.35 -4.39
C THR A 125 -4.01 3.14 -5.30
N ARG A 126 -2.84 2.95 -5.92
CA ARG A 126 -2.59 1.79 -6.80
C ARG A 126 -2.76 0.45 -6.06
N LEU A 127 -2.29 0.37 -4.82
CA LEU A 127 -2.47 -0.84 -4.00
C LEU A 127 -3.95 -1.07 -3.67
N ASN A 128 -4.71 -0.02 -3.34
CA ASN A 128 -6.15 -0.14 -3.11
C ASN A 128 -6.90 -0.61 -4.37
N ASP A 129 -6.52 -0.12 -5.54
CA ASP A 129 -7.17 -0.45 -6.82
C ASP A 129 -7.03 -1.95 -7.17
N VAL A 130 -5.98 -2.61 -6.69
CA VAL A 130 -5.78 -4.07 -6.87
C VAL A 130 -6.36 -4.89 -5.71
N GLY A 131 -7.06 -4.26 -4.77
CA GLY A 131 -7.64 -4.91 -3.60
C GLY A 131 -6.61 -5.32 -2.56
N PHE A 132 -5.54 -4.55 -2.39
CA PHE A 132 -4.47 -4.89 -1.46
C PHE A 132 -4.94 -4.97 -0.01
N VAL A 133 -4.76 -6.14 0.60
CA VAL A 133 -5.05 -6.39 2.02
C VAL A 133 -3.94 -5.82 2.91
N TRP A 134 -4.22 -4.66 3.50
CA TRP A 134 -3.34 -3.97 4.45
C TRP A 134 -3.19 -4.68 5.79
N ASP A 135 -4.27 -5.32 6.27
CA ASP A 135 -4.28 -6.09 7.52
C ASP A 135 -4.78 -7.53 7.28
N PRO A 136 -3.87 -8.50 7.11
CA PRO A 136 -4.23 -9.91 6.95
C PRO A 136 -5.00 -10.50 8.14
N LEU A 137 -4.77 -10.01 9.36
CA LEU A 137 -5.46 -10.53 10.55
C LEU A 137 -6.93 -10.12 10.53
N VAL A 138 -7.21 -8.88 10.14
CA VAL A 138 -8.59 -8.40 9.96
C VAL A 138 -9.27 -9.15 8.82
N GLU A 139 -8.59 -9.36 7.69
CA GLU A 139 -9.16 -10.10 6.56
C GLU A 139 -9.55 -11.53 6.94
N HIS A 140 -8.65 -12.31 7.55
CA HIS A 140 -8.97 -13.66 8.02
C HIS A 140 -10.06 -13.70 9.09
N TRP A 141 -10.14 -12.66 9.93
CA TRP A 141 -11.25 -12.53 10.86
C TRP A 141 -12.57 -12.30 10.12
N MET A 142 -12.59 -11.43 9.11
CA MET A 142 -13.76 -11.13 8.27
C MET A 142 -14.21 -12.35 7.46
N GLU A 143 -13.29 -13.17 6.95
CA GLU A 143 -13.60 -14.47 6.33
C GLU A 143 -14.35 -15.38 7.32
N SER A 144 -13.84 -15.53 8.53
CA SER A 144 -14.47 -16.35 9.58
C SER A 144 -15.84 -15.79 10.01
N TYR A 145 -15.97 -14.47 10.08
CA TYR A 145 -17.22 -13.79 10.37
C TYR A 145 -18.27 -14.02 9.28
N THR A 146 -17.87 -13.96 8.00
CA THR A 146 -18.72 -14.26 6.85
C THR A 146 -19.24 -15.70 6.89
N LYS A 147 -18.37 -16.66 7.24
CA LYS A 147 -18.78 -18.07 7.47
C LYS A 147 -19.80 -18.20 8.60
N LEU A 148 -19.66 -17.44 9.69
CA LEU A 148 -20.64 -17.42 10.78
C LEU A 148 -21.98 -16.82 10.33
N ILE A 149 -21.98 -15.80 9.47
CA ILE A 149 -23.22 -15.26 8.88
C ILE A 149 -23.92 -16.34 8.05
N ALA A 150 -23.19 -17.05 7.20
CA ALA A 150 -23.75 -18.13 6.39
C ALA A 150 -24.39 -19.23 7.26
N TYR A 151 -23.67 -19.68 8.30
CA TYR A 151 -24.21 -20.63 9.27
C TYR A 151 -25.48 -20.09 9.95
N LYS A 152 -25.50 -18.80 10.34
CA LYS A 152 -26.69 -18.18 10.94
C LYS A 152 -27.87 -18.15 9.98
N MET A 153 -27.65 -17.89 8.69
CA MET A 153 -28.71 -17.91 7.69
C MET A 153 -29.28 -19.32 7.48
N GLU A 154 -28.43 -20.33 7.48
CA GLU A 154 -28.83 -21.73 7.26
C GLU A 154 -29.54 -22.34 8.47
N PHE A 155 -28.99 -22.17 9.68
CA PHE A 155 -29.47 -22.83 10.89
C PHE A 155 -30.29 -21.91 11.81
N ASN A 156 -30.49 -20.65 11.42
CA ASN A 156 -31.10 -19.60 12.25
C ASN A 156 -30.48 -19.50 13.65
N SER A 157 -29.17 -19.76 13.76
CA SER A 157 -28.45 -19.91 15.02
C SER A 157 -26.98 -19.56 14.86
N THR A 158 -26.32 -19.09 15.92
CA THR A 158 -24.86 -18.92 15.97
C THR A 158 -24.18 -19.96 16.86
N LEU A 159 -24.92 -21.00 17.26
CA LEU A 159 -24.43 -22.13 18.03
C LEU A 159 -23.76 -23.15 17.10
N VAL A 160 -22.59 -22.77 16.56
CA VAL A 160 -21.75 -23.65 15.75
C VAL A 160 -21.17 -24.75 16.66
N PRO A 161 -21.32 -26.05 16.32
CA PRO A 161 -20.63 -27.14 16.99
C PRO A 161 -19.11 -26.95 16.95
N PHE A 162 -18.40 -27.41 17.97
CA PHE A 162 -16.94 -27.29 18.00
C PHE A 162 -16.29 -28.06 16.83
N ASN A 163 -16.78 -29.28 16.54
CA ASN A 163 -16.39 -30.07 15.37
C ASN A 163 -17.46 -29.91 14.28
N TYR A 164 -17.48 -28.76 13.61
CA TYR A 164 -18.38 -28.53 12.48
C TYR A 164 -17.67 -28.88 11.17
N ASP A 165 -17.98 -30.07 10.64
CA ASP A 165 -17.22 -30.66 9.53
C ASP A 165 -17.39 -29.94 8.19
N ALA A 166 -18.53 -29.24 7.98
CA ALA A 166 -18.77 -28.51 6.74
C ALA A 166 -17.92 -27.22 6.62
N GLU A 167 -17.52 -26.63 7.74
CA GLU A 167 -16.55 -25.50 7.78
C GLU A 167 -15.53 -25.73 8.90
N PRO A 168 -14.50 -26.56 8.65
CA PRO A 168 -13.46 -26.84 9.63
C PRO A 168 -12.81 -25.53 10.12
N GLY A 169 -12.70 -25.39 11.44
CA GLY A 169 -12.11 -24.20 12.08
C GLY A 169 -13.12 -23.12 12.49
N LEU A 170 -14.34 -23.11 11.95
CA LEU A 170 -15.38 -22.14 12.36
C LEU A 170 -15.82 -22.36 13.81
N GLY A 171 -16.04 -23.61 14.21
CA GLY A 171 -16.41 -23.99 15.59
C GLY A 171 -15.40 -23.49 16.64
N PRO A 172 -14.11 -23.86 16.52
CA PRO A 172 -13.06 -23.36 17.41
C PRO A 172 -12.95 -21.83 17.41
N TRP A 173 -13.05 -21.19 16.24
CA TRP A 173 -13.01 -19.73 16.12
C TRP A 173 -14.16 -19.05 16.88
N VAL A 174 -15.40 -19.54 16.76
CA VAL A 174 -16.56 -19.02 17.51
C VAL A 174 -16.36 -19.19 19.02
N THR A 175 -15.82 -20.33 19.46
CA THR A 175 -15.46 -20.55 20.87
C THR A 175 -14.44 -19.52 21.36
N ILE A 176 -13.41 -19.23 20.56
CA ILE A 176 -12.41 -18.19 20.86
C ILE A 176 -13.10 -16.82 21.03
N GLN A 177 -13.99 -16.41 20.12
CA GLN A 177 -14.70 -15.13 20.23
C GLN A 177 -15.49 -15.01 21.55
N ARG A 178 -16.18 -16.09 21.95
CA ARG A 178 -16.93 -16.14 23.22
C ARG A 178 -16.00 -15.99 24.44
N VAL A 179 -14.84 -16.67 24.43
CA VAL A 179 -13.85 -16.60 25.51
C VAL A 179 -13.19 -15.23 25.58
N SER A 180 -12.80 -14.65 24.44
CA SER A 180 -12.17 -13.33 24.36
C SER A 180 -13.08 -12.22 24.86
N LYS A 181 -14.39 -12.27 24.53
CA LYS A 181 -15.38 -11.32 25.08
C LYS A 181 -15.48 -11.44 26.60
N ARG A 182 -15.56 -12.66 27.13
CA ARG A 182 -15.62 -12.92 28.59
C ARG A 182 -14.37 -12.41 29.30
N ARG A 183 -13.20 -12.54 28.66
CA ARG A 183 -11.91 -12.09 29.20
C ARG A 183 -11.59 -10.61 28.91
N ARG A 184 -12.44 -9.90 28.14
CA ARG A 184 -12.25 -8.51 27.71
C ARG A 184 -10.95 -8.28 26.91
N THR A 185 -10.56 -9.27 26.10
CA THR A 185 -9.33 -9.24 25.29
C THR A 185 -9.59 -9.06 23.80
N LEU A 186 -10.79 -8.61 23.41
CA LEU A 186 -11.08 -8.28 22.01
C LEU A 186 -10.37 -6.97 21.62
N SER A 187 -9.78 -6.93 20.42
CA SER A 187 -9.18 -5.70 19.89
C SER A 187 -10.25 -4.64 19.62
N LYS A 188 -9.83 -3.38 19.49
CA LYS A 188 -10.75 -2.27 19.17
C LYS A 188 -11.42 -2.47 17.80
N GLU A 189 -10.70 -2.94 16.78
CA GLU A 189 -11.31 -3.28 15.49
C GLU A 189 -12.30 -4.44 15.61
N GLN A 190 -11.97 -5.50 16.33
CA GLN A 190 -12.89 -6.63 16.54
C GLN A 190 -14.17 -6.19 17.24
N ILE A 191 -14.09 -5.23 18.17
CA ILE A 191 -15.28 -4.65 18.82
C ILE A 191 -16.10 -3.80 17.85
N ARG A 192 -15.46 -3.06 16.94
CA ARG A 192 -16.15 -2.19 15.98
C ARG A 192 -17.04 -2.96 15.00
N HIS A 193 -16.73 -4.23 14.74
CA HIS A 193 -17.47 -5.12 13.84
C HIS A 193 -18.53 -6.03 14.52
N LEU A 194 -18.72 -5.93 15.84
CA LEU A 194 -19.74 -6.66 16.62
C LEU A 194 -21.07 -5.91 16.70
#